data_AF-A0A9N9V3T5-F1
#
_entry.id   AF-A0A9N9V3T5-F1
#
_cell.length_a   1.000
_cell.length_b   1.000
_cell.length_c   1.000
_cell.angle_alpha   90.00
_cell.angle_beta   90.00
_cell.angle_gamma   90.00
#
_symmetry.space_group_name_H-M   'P 1'
#
loop_
_entity.id
_entity.type
_entity.pdbx_description
1 polymer ?
#
loop_
_entity_poly.entity_id
_entity_poly.type
_entity_poly.pdbx_seq_one_letter_code
_entity_poly.pdbx_strand_id
1 'polypeptide(L)'
;MAEARTLLTVIITTSVTPTAPSTELISTALESFRSFCPDLLTCNVIVVFDGYDEIQSTPRLKKGRVTPEQAKSYGIYKTNVKNLILKQYGKHEPQVTFVQSEGEAEFGGLRAGPNTVQFTTSVNLDKTVSFIEPSKRIGFGLAVRTALRMTDTPYVWVHQHDWVLSADIPLGALLDVMQASSSEPERPVKYICLPSPRNLSYDTCGEVVEFPTLKALTASLKAEFSPKLYPDVKIALTPLFHWFDKPHIASRAHYLERVFPSRLAMLRGDFIEDKIGHVCRTQMKDGQWSKWATWLYYPGEGQTHCVTHLHGRVWVGKEAEDKKIAEWRSKGLAQAPKQGPKPEPVYDTAIFQQDSEE
;
A
#
# COMPACT_ATOMS: atom_id res chain seq x y z
N MET A 1 14.13 -23.47 6.84
CA MET A 1 13.73 -22.28 6.05
C MET A 1 13.05 -21.31 7.00
N ALA A 2 13.37 -20.02 6.95
CA ALA A 2 12.66 -19.04 7.77
C ALA A 2 11.22 -18.93 7.26
N GLU A 3 10.22 -19.18 8.10
CA GLU A 3 8.81 -18.99 7.75
C GLU A 3 8.57 -17.50 7.44
N ALA A 4 7.76 -17.19 6.42
CA ALA A 4 7.44 -15.82 6.02
C ALA A 4 7.04 -14.94 7.21
N ARG A 5 6.33 -15.52 8.18
CA ARG A 5 5.95 -14.91 9.45
C ARG A 5 7.10 -14.26 10.24
N THR A 6 8.30 -14.84 10.20
CA THR A 6 9.46 -14.31 10.93
C THR A 6 10.13 -13.14 10.20
N LEU A 7 9.88 -13.00 8.90
CA LEU A 7 10.54 -12.02 8.03
C LEU A 7 9.63 -10.85 7.66
N LEU A 8 8.31 -11.04 7.71
CA LEU A 8 7.33 -10.12 7.15
C LEU A 8 6.19 -9.82 8.13
N THR A 9 5.81 -8.54 8.21
CA THR A 9 4.57 -8.10 8.84
C THR A 9 3.65 -7.49 7.78
N VAL A 10 2.38 -7.87 7.80
CA VAL A 10 1.34 -7.33 6.90
C VAL A 10 0.76 -6.07 7.55
N ILE A 11 0.80 -4.96 6.83
CA ILE A 11 0.19 -3.69 7.22
C ILE A 11 -1.02 -3.46 6.32
N ILE A 12 -2.21 -3.49 6.91
CA ILE A 12 -3.47 -3.19 6.21
C ILE A 12 -3.96 -1.81 6.66
N THR A 13 -4.07 -0.87 5.73
CA THR A 13 -4.69 0.43 6.03
C THR A 13 -6.12 0.44 5.53
N THR A 14 -7.04 0.85 6.40
CA THR A 14 -8.46 1.05 6.05
C THR A 14 -8.93 2.42 6.51
N SER A 15 -10.02 2.92 5.91
CA SER A 15 -10.62 4.20 6.23
C SER A 15 -12.12 4.16 6.02
N VAL A 16 -12.81 5.28 6.27
CA VAL A 16 -14.25 5.40 6.04
C VAL A 16 -14.60 5.17 4.57
N THR A 17 -15.53 4.25 4.30
CA THR A 17 -16.06 3.95 2.97
C THR A 17 -17.57 4.12 2.92
N PRO A 18 -18.17 4.31 1.72
CA PRO A 18 -19.63 4.36 1.57
C PRO A 18 -20.35 3.09 2.03
N THR A 19 -19.68 1.94 1.96
CA THR A 19 -20.24 0.63 2.32
C THR A 19 -20.16 0.31 3.81
N ALA A 20 -19.53 1.15 4.64
CA ALA A 20 -19.55 0.96 6.09
C ALA A 20 -21.02 0.85 6.58
N PRO A 21 -21.37 -0.14 7.43
CA PRO A 21 -20.47 -0.95 8.26
C PRO A 21 -19.98 -2.29 7.65
N SER A 22 -20.23 -2.54 6.37
CA SER A 22 -19.80 -3.76 5.68
C SER A 22 -18.27 -3.89 5.64
N THR A 23 -17.76 -5.10 5.85
CA THR A 23 -16.33 -5.43 5.75
C THR A 23 -15.90 -5.87 4.34
N GLU A 24 -16.79 -5.80 3.36
CA GLU A 24 -16.64 -6.45 2.06
C GLU A 24 -15.30 -6.20 1.37
N LEU A 25 -14.79 -4.97 1.38
CA LEU A 25 -13.49 -4.63 0.79
C LEU A 25 -12.36 -5.43 1.46
N ILE A 26 -12.31 -5.42 2.79
CA ILE A 26 -11.31 -6.17 3.57
C ILE A 26 -11.51 -7.68 3.39
N SER A 27 -12.74 -8.19 3.47
CA SER A 27 -12.97 -9.63 3.30
C SER A 27 -12.61 -10.11 1.90
N THR A 28 -12.83 -9.28 0.87
CA THR A 28 -12.44 -9.59 -0.51
C THR A 28 -10.92 -9.59 -0.65
N ALA A 29 -10.22 -8.63 -0.05
CA ALA A 29 -8.75 -8.63 0.00
C ALA A 29 -8.20 -9.88 0.70
N LEU A 30 -8.74 -10.25 1.86
CA LEU A 30 -8.32 -11.46 2.59
C LEU A 30 -8.65 -12.76 1.86
N GLU A 31 -9.77 -12.82 1.11
CA GLU A 31 -10.05 -13.94 0.21
C GLU A 31 -9.02 -14.03 -0.91
N SER A 32 -8.61 -12.89 -1.49
CA SER A 32 -7.54 -12.88 -2.48
C SER A 32 -6.19 -13.33 -1.90
N PHE A 33 -5.93 -13.10 -0.60
CA PHE A 33 -4.75 -13.65 0.06
C PHE A 33 -4.83 -15.18 0.12
N ARG A 34 -5.97 -15.75 0.52
CA ARG A 34 -6.16 -17.21 0.50
C ARG A 34 -5.93 -17.82 -0.87
N SER A 35 -6.40 -17.17 -1.92
CA SER A 35 -6.31 -17.71 -3.27
C SER A 35 -4.92 -17.59 -3.88
N PHE A 36 -4.22 -16.48 -3.63
CA PHE A 36 -3.02 -16.11 -4.41
C PHE A 36 -1.74 -15.94 -3.58
N CYS A 37 -1.84 -15.82 -2.26
CA CYS A 37 -0.68 -15.69 -1.37
C CYS A 37 -1.03 -16.08 0.09
N PRO A 38 -1.31 -17.37 0.37
CA PRO A 38 -1.76 -17.82 1.69
C PRO A 38 -0.80 -17.47 2.83
N ASP A 39 0.50 -17.40 2.52
CA ASP A 39 1.56 -17.05 3.48
C ASP A 39 1.31 -15.71 4.18
N LEU A 40 0.64 -14.75 3.52
CA LEU A 40 0.28 -13.47 4.15
C LEU A 40 -0.62 -13.66 5.37
N LEU A 41 -1.48 -14.67 5.37
CA LEU A 41 -2.39 -14.97 6.49
C LEU A 41 -1.68 -15.65 7.66
N THR A 42 -0.45 -16.12 7.46
CA THR A 42 0.39 -16.70 8.51
C THR A 42 1.27 -15.65 9.20
N CYS A 43 1.43 -14.49 8.57
CA CYS A 43 2.27 -13.41 9.07
C CYS A 43 1.60 -12.64 10.21
N ASN A 44 2.41 -11.89 10.96
CA ASN A 44 1.85 -10.90 11.88
C ASN A 44 1.13 -9.81 11.06
N VAL A 45 0.01 -9.31 11.57
CA VAL A 45 -0.80 -8.29 10.91
C VAL A 45 -1.03 -7.08 11.80
N ILE A 46 -0.87 -5.89 11.22
CA ILE A 46 -1.22 -4.61 11.81
C ILE A 46 -2.31 -3.97 10.94
N VAL A 47 -3.48 -3.69 11.52
CA VAL A 47 -4.55 -2.98 10.83
C VAL A 47 -4.68 -1.57 11.38
N VAL A 48 -4.56 -0.58 10.49
CA VAL A 48 -4.67 0.85 10.83
C VAL A 48 -6.01 1.39 10.35
N PHE A 49 -6.81 1.90 11.28
CA PHE A 49 -8.11 2.51 11.00
C PHE A 49 -7.97 4.03 10.82
N ASP A 50 -7.59 4.49 9.64
CA ASP A 50 -7.47 5.91 9.32
C ASP A 50 -8.86 6.57 9.34
N GLY A 51 -9.13 7.36 10.38
CA GLY A 51 -10.45 7.92 10.66
C GLY A 51 -10.86 9.08 9.75
N TYR A 52 -11.60 10.01 10.32
CA TYR A 52 -12.07 11.24 9.66
C TYR A 52 -11.68 12.46 10.49
N ASP A 53 -11.87 13.64 9.91
CA ASP A 53 -11.54 14.95 10.49
C ASP A 53 -12.78 15.68 11.02
N GLU A 54 -13.85 15.70 10.22
CA GLU A 54 -15.02 16.53 10.49
C GLU A 54 -16.31 15.76 10.16
N ILE A 55 -17.34 16.02 10.96
CA ILE A 55 -18.71 15.57 10.69
C ILE A 55 -19.48 16.74 10.07
N GLN A 56 -20.01 16.56 8.87
CA GLN A 56 -20.73 17.57 8.08
C GLN A 56 -22.01 16.99 7.47
N SER A 57 -22.90 17.83 6.93
CA SER A 57 -24.10 17.36 6.22
C SER A 57 -23.77 16.63 4.90
N THR A 58 -22.71 17.05 4.21
CA THR A 58 -22.31 16.48 2.92
C THR A 58 -20.94 15.80 3.03
N PRO A 59 -20.80 14.54 2.56
CA PRO A 59 -19.55 13.81 2.69
C PRO A 59 -18.48 14.30 1.69
N ARG A 60 -17.22 14.36 2.14
CA ARG A 60 -16.03 14.49 1.30
C ARG A 60 -14.92 13.59 1.85
N LEU A 61 -15.05 12.28 1.60
CA LEU A 61 -14.17 11.26 2.19
C LEU A 61 -12.67 11.51 1.94
N LYS A 62 -12.28 11.95 0.72
CA LYS A 62 -10.87 12.30 0.41
C LYS A 62 -10.31 13.42 1.30
N LYS A 63 -11.18 14.31 1.80
CA LYS A 63 -10.82 15.41 2.71
C LYS A 63 -11.15 15.11 4.18
N GLY A 64 -11.44 13.85 4.53
CA GLY A 64 -11.76 13.46 5.91
C GLY A 64 -13.11 13.97 6.41
N ARG A 65 -14.07 14.31 5.54
CA ARG A 65 -15.39 14.78 5.95
C ARG A 65 -16.44 13.71 5.77
N VAL A 66 -17.22 13.42 6.81
CA VAL A 66 -18.23 12.36 6.84
C VAL A 66 -19.57 12.88 7.34
N THR A 67 -20.66 12.18 7.07
CA THR A 67 -21.96 12.47 7.71
C THR A 67 -22.07 11.86 9.11
N PRO A 68 -23.02 12.30 9.95
CA PRO A 68 -23.28 11.67 11.25
C PRO A 68 -23.55 10.16 11.14
N GLU A 69 -24.29 9.74 10.11
CA GLU A 69 -24.62 8.35 9.83
C GLU A 69 -23.35 7.57 9.46
N GLN A 70 -22.50 8.14 8.60
CA GLN A 70 -21.22 7.53 8.22
C GLN A 70 -20.26 7.39 9.41
N ALA A 71 -20.21 8.38 10.30
CA ALA A 71 -19.43 8.32 11.54
C ALA A 71 -19.90 7.16 12.44
N LYS A 72 -21.22 7.00 12.62
CA LYS A 72 -21.82 5.89 13.36
C LYS A 72 -21.52 4.54 12.71
N SER A 73 -21.73 4.43 11.39
CA SER A 73 -21.43 3.22 10.62
C SER A 73 -19.94 2.85 10.68
N TYR A 74 -19.04 3.83 10.71
CA TYR A 74 -17.61 3.58 10.84
C TYR A 74 -17.24 3.00 12.21
N GLY A 75 -17.90 3.43 13.29
CA GLY A 75 -17.74 2.81 14.61
C GLY A 75 -18.04 1.30 14.58
N ILE A 76 -19.15 0.92 13.95
CA ILE A 76 -19.56 -0.49 13.78
C ILE A 76 -18.61 -1.22 12.84
N TYR A 77 -18.18 -0.57 11.75
CA TYR A 77 -17.20 -1.10 10.80
C TYR A 77 -15.90 -1.53 11.49
N LYS A 78 -15.34 -0.70 12.38
CA LYS A 78 -14.11 -1.04 13.12
C LYS A 78 -14.26 -2.34 13.90
N THR A 79 -15.38 -2.51 14.62
CA THR A 79 -15.67 -3.74 15.35
C THR A 79 -15.79 -4.94 14.41
N ASN A 80 -16.51 -4.79 13.30
CA ASN A 80 -16.67 -5.87 12.32
C ASN A 80 -15.34 -6.29 11.68
N VAL A 81 -14.48 -5.33 11.33
CA VAL A 81 -13.14 -5.61 10.78
C VAL A 81 -12.25 -6.28 11.82
N LYS A 82 -12.26 -5.82 13.08
CA LYS A 82 -11.50 -6.47 14.16
C LYS A 82 -11.90 -7.94 14.30
N ASN A 83 -13.20 -8.23 14.34
CA ASN A 83 -13.72 -9.60 14.41
C ASN A 83 -13.33 -10.43 13.18
N LEU A 84 -13.42 -9.84 11.98
CA LEU A 84 -12.98 -10.50 10.75
C LEU A 84 -11.49 -10.85 10.79
N ILE A 85 -10.63 -9.90 11.17
CA ILE A 85 -9.18 -10.11 11.23
C ILE A 85 -8.83 -11.17 12.27
N LEU A 86 -9.47 -11.14 13.45
CA LEU A 86 -9.26 -12.18 14.46
C LEU A 86 -9.72 -13.56 13.99
N LYS A 87 -10.81 -13.66 13.21
CA LYS A 87 -11.22 -14.93 12.62
C LYS A 87 -10.21 -15.48 11.61
N GLN A 88 -9.50 -14.60 10.90
CA GLN A 88 -8.59 -15.00 9.81
C GLN A 88 -7.15 -15.23 10.26
N TYR A 89 -6.66 -14.44 11.23
CA TYR A 89 -5.29 -14.49 11.75
C TYR A 89 -5.20 -15.06 13.17
N GLY A 90 -6.30 -15.03 13.93
CA GLY A 90 -6.34 -15.55 15.29
C GLY A 90 -6.35 -17.08 15.28
N LYS A 91 -5.52 -17.67 16.14
CA LYS A 91 -5.43 -19.12 16.33
C LYS A 91 -6.62 -19.66 17.13
N HIS A 92 -7.85 -19.64 16.59
CA HIS A 92 -9.06 -20.27 17.16
C HIS A 92 -9.32 -20.14 18.69
N GLU A 93 -8.66 -19.22 19.39
CA GLU A 93 -8.84 -19.07 20.84
C GLU A 93 -10.14 -18.34 21.12
N PRO A 94 -10.99 -18.85 22.04
CA PRO A 94 -12.32 -18.30 22.27
C PRO A 94 -12.34 -16.85 22.74
N GLN A 95 -11.26 -16.38 23.37
CA GLN A 95 -11.13 -15.00 23.86
C GLN A 95 -9.70 -14.49 23.69
N VAL A 96 -9.53 -13.47 22.85
CA VAL A 96 -8.25 -12.80 22.63
C VAL A 96 -8.12 -11.63 23.59
N THR A 97 -7.13 -11.68 24.48
CA THR A 97 -6.77 -10.55 25.35
C THR A 97 -5.86 -9.58 24.60
N PHE A 98 -6.16 -8.28 24.72
CA PHE A 98 -5.36 -7.21 24.13
C PHE A 98 -4.69 -6.37 25.21
N VAL A 99 -3.42 -6.05 24.99
CA VAL A 99 -2.71 -5.00 25.70
C VAL A 99 -2.92 -3.70 24.94
N GLN A 100 -3.40 -2.68 25.65
CA GLN A 100 -3.61 -1.34 25.09
C GLN A 100 -2.44 -0.42 25.42
N SER A 101 -2.10 0.45 24.49
CA SER A 101 -1.15 1.54 24.70
C SER A 101 -1.53 2.77 23.88
N GLU A 102 -0.90 3.89 24.19
CA GLU A 102 -1.11 5.16 23.49
C GLU A 102 0.19 5.62 22.82
N GLY A 103 0.08 6.44 21.78
CA GLY A 103 1.24 7.02 21.10
C GLY A 103 0.86 8.19 20.20
N GLU A 104 1.89 8.82 19.64
CA GLU A 104 1.74 10.04 18.83
C GLU A 104 2.19 9.83 17.38
N ALA A 105 1.26 10.06 16.44
CA ALA A 105 1.57 10.16 15.02
C ALA A 105 1.97 11.60 14.69
N GLU A 106 3.26 11.90 14.77
CA GLU A 106 3.80 13.20 14.39
C GLU A 106 3.61 13.51 12.88
N PHE A 107 3.74 14.75 12.43
CA PHE A 107 3.74 15.07 11.01
C PHE A 107 4.45 16.39 10.73
N GLY A 108 4.74 16.64 9.45
CA GLY A 108 5.29 17.91 9.01
C GLY A 108 4.21 19.00 9.00
N GLY A 109 4.59 20.23 9.34
CA GLY A 109 3.68 21.37 9.32
C GLY A 109 4.35 22.63 9.83
N LEU A 110 4.07 23.76 9.18
CA LEU A 110 4.61 25.08 9.56
C LEU A 110 3.71 25.79 10.60
N ARG A 111 2.56 25.22 10.96
CA ARG A 111 1.61 25.85 11.88
C ARG A 111 2.07 25.72 13.33
N ALA A 112 1.80 26.78 14.11
CA ALA A 112 1.98 26.78 15.55
C ALA A 112 0.98 25.80 16.22
N GLY A 113 1.52 24.76 16.85
CA GLY A 113 0.76 23.71 17.55
C GLY A 113 1.49 22.37 17.53
N PRO A 114 1.06 21.38 18.33
CA PRO A 114 1.62 20.04 18.25
C PRO A 114 1.23 19.42 16.90
N ASN A 115 2.20 19.24 16.00
CA ASN A 115 2.01 18.50 14.76
C ASN A 115 1.97 17.00 15.06
N THR A 116 1.03 16.57 15.90
CA THR A 116 0.86 15.20 16.33
C THR A 116 -0.63 14.85 16.38
N VAL A 117 -0.95 13.58 16.13
CA VAL A 117 -2.28 13.00 16.36
C VAL A 117 -2.12 11.84 17.33
N GLN A 118 -2.83 11.88 18.45
CA GLN A 118 -2.84 10.75 19.39
C GLN A 118 -3.50 9.54 18.74
N PHE A 119 -2.94 8.35 18.96
CA PHE A 119 -3.52 7.08 18.57
C PHE A 119 -3.47 6.09 19.72
N THR A 120 -4.41 5.15 19.72
CA THR A 120 -4.34 3.98 20.59
C THR A 120 -3.90 2.77 19.79
N THR A 121 -3.22 1.84 20.45
CA THR A 121 -2.93 0.52 19.92
C THR A 121 -3.62 -0.55 20.75
N SER A 122 -3.97 -1.65 20.12
CA SER A 122 -4.43 -2.87 20.80
C SER A 122 -3.66 -4.03 20.19
N VAL A 123 -2.79 -4.65 20.97
CA VAL A 123 -1.91 -5.74 20.53
C VAL A 123 -2.25 -6.99 21.32
N ASN A 124 -2.50 -8.10 20.63
CA ASN A 124 -2.75 -9.36 21.32
C ASN A 124 -1.46 -9.93 21.94
N LEU A 125 -1.58 -10.85 22.90
CA LEU A 125 -0.43 -11.31 23.70
C LEU A 125 0.71 -11.92 22.88
N ASP A 126 0.40 -12.65 21.80
CA ASP A 126 1.39 -13.25 20.91
C ASP A 126 1.89 -12.31 19.80
N LYS A 127 1.41 -11.05 19.80
CA LYS A 127 1.71 -9.99 18.82
C LYS A 127 1.36 -10.34 17.36
N THR A 128 0.60 -11.40 17.12
CA THR A 128 0.18 -11.79 15.77
C THR A 128 -0.82 -10.78 15.18
N VAL A 129 -1.66 -10.17 16.00
CA VAL A 129 -2.69 -9.21 15.57
C VAL A 129 -2.58 -7.91 16.36
N SER A 130 -2.41 -6.80 15.63
CA SER A 130 -2.41 -5.46 16.20
C SER A 130 -3.40 -4.54 15.48
N PHE A 131 -4.02 -3.65 16.25
CA PHE A 131 -4.88 -2.59 15.73
C PHE A 131 -4.33 -1.23 16.13
N ILE A 132 -4.39 -0.26 15.22
CA ILE A 132 -4.04 1.15 15.47
C ILE A 132 -5.24 2.02 15.14
N GLU A 133 -5.64 2.87 16.09
CA GLU A 133 -6.79 3.75 15.98
C GLU A 133 -6.39 5.19 16.31
N PRO A 134 -6.04 6.00 15.31
CA PRO A 134 -5.84 7.43 15.47
C PRO A 134 -7.13 8.14 15.91
N SER A 135 -7.00 9.10 16.83
CA SER A 135 -8.11 9.95 17.31
C SER A 135 -8.73 10.82 16.21
N LYS A 136 -7.96 11.11 15.15
CA LYS A 136 -8.41 11.80 13.94
C LYS A 136 -7.70 11.21 12.73
N ARG A 137 -8.22 11.47 11.53
CA ARG A 137 -7.57 11.07 10.26
C ARG A 137 -6.10 11.49 10.22
N ILE A 138 -5.18 10.59 9.90
CA ILE A 138 -3.76 10.91 9.67
C ILE A 138 -3.38 10.81 8.20
N GLY A 139 -4.17 10.07 7.40
CA GLY A 139 -3.87 9.81 6.00
C GLY A 139 -3.01 8.57 5.80
N PHE A 140 -3.00 8.07 4.57
CA PHE A 140 -2.34 6.82 4.21
C PHE A 140 -0.85 6.80 4.56
N GLY A 141 -0.08 7.82 4.19
CA GLY A 141 1.36 7.83 4.43
C GLY A 141 1.71 7.76 5.92
N LEU A 142 1.00 8.53 6.77
CA LEU A 142 1.21 8.49 8.22
C LEU A 142 0.68 7.21 8.86
N ALA A 143 -0.39 6.62 8.33
CA ALA A 143 -0.88 5.32 8.78
C ALA A 143 0.18 4.23 8.58
N VAL A 144 0.79 4.17 7.40
CA VAL A 144 1.88 3.23 7.11
C VAL A 144 3.09 3.48 8.01
N ARG A 145 3.52 4.74 8.18
CA ARG A 145 4.66 5.06 9.06
C ARG A 145 4.42 4.66 10.51
N THR A 146 3.20 4.87 11.01
CA THR A 146 2.83 4.53 12.39
C THR A 146 2.94 3.02 12.61
N ALA A 147 2.41 2.22 11.67
CA ALA A 147 2.55 0.77 11.71
C ALA A 147 4.00 0.29 11.57
N LEU A 148 4.80 0.88 10.66
CA LEU A 148 6.22 0.55 10.48
C LEU A 148 7.03 0.68 11.77
N ARG A 149 6.78 1.72 12.57
CA ARG A 149 7.48 1.95 13.85
C ARG A 149 7.17 0.87 14.90
N MET A 150 6.02 0.19 14.79
CA MET A 150 5.63 -0.92 15.66
C MET A 150 6.07 -2.29 15.17
N THR A 151 6.46 -2.41 13.90
CA THR A 151 6.93 -3.67 13.31
C THR A 151 8.34 -4.00 13.78
N ASP A 152 8.60 -5.28 14.07
CA ASP A 152 9.95 -5.80 14.38
C ASP A 152 10.57 -6.59 13.21
N THR A 153 9.76 -7.05 12.26
CA THR A 153 10.23 -7.85 11.11
C THR A 153 11.05 -6.99 10.13
N PRO A 154 12.04 -7.58 9.44
CA PRO A 154 12.92 -6.85 8.51
C PRO A 154 12.17 -6.34 7.27
N TYR A 155 11.09 -7.01 6.88
CA TYR A 155 10.26 -6.62 5.74
C TYR A 155 8.81 -6.35 6.18
N VAL A 156 8.11 -5.59 5.35
CA VAL A 156 6.67 -5.37 5.46
C VAL A 156 5.97 -5.60 4.13
N TRP A 157 4.73 -6.03 4.23
CA TRP A 157 3.78 -6.01 3.13
C TRP A 157 2.77 -4.90 3.40
N VAL A 158 2.69 -3.91 2.53
CA VAL A 158 1.72 -2.80 2.69
C VAL A 158 0.53 -3.06 1.77
N HIS A 159 -0.69 -2.94 2.32
CA HIS A 159 -1.93 -3.21 1.60
C HIS A 159 -3.00 -2.18 1.96
N GLN A 160 -3.56 -1.48 0.97
CA GLN A 160 -4.76 -0.68 1.19
C GLN A 160 -6.00 -1.56 1.03
N HIS A 161 -7.07 -1.25 1.78
CA HIS A 161 -8.28 -2.06 1.86
C HIS A 161 -9.01 -2.34 0.54
N ASP A 162 -8.75 -1.57 -0.51
CA ASP A 162 -9.44 -1.62 -1.81
C ASP A 162 -8.55 -2.13 -2.94
N TRP A 163 -7.47 -2.85 -2.60
CA TRP A 163 -6.74 -3.69 -3.54
C TRP A 163 -7.06 -5.16 -3.30
N VAL A 164 -7.02 -5.93 -4.38
CA VAL A 164 -7.13 -7.39 -4.36
C VAL A 164 -5.98 -8.00 -5.16
N LEU A 165 -5.51 -9.16 -4.72
CA LEU A 165 -4.61 -10.00 -5.50
C LEU A 165 -5.39 -10.67 -6.65
N SER A 166 -4.74 -10.82 -7.80
CA SER A 166 -5.34 -11.40 -9.01
C SER A 166 -4.47 -12.47 -9.68
N ALA A 167 -3.31 -12.78 -9.11
CA ALA A 167 -2.40 -13.82 -9.57
C ALA A 167 -1.49 -14.27 -8.42
N ASP A 168 -0.98 -15.50 -8.51
CA ASP A 168 -0.11 -16.09 -7.48
C ASP A 168 1.15 -15.26 -7.23
N ILE A 169 1.46 -15.07 -5.95
CA ILE A 169 2.62 -14.33 -5.48
C ILE A 169 3.60 -15.30 -4.83
N PRO A 170 4.80 -15.51 -5.40
CA PRO A 170 5.82 -16.38 -4.80
C PRO A 170 6.53 -15.65 -3.64
N LEU A 171 5.80 -15.36 -2.55
CA LEU A 171 6.25 -14.50 -1.46
C LEU A 171 7.57 -14.94 -0.83
N GLY A 172 7.71 -16.24 -0.51
CA GLY A 172 8.94 -16.79 0.05
C GLY A 172 10.15 -16.54 -0.84
N ALA A 173 10.02 -16.77 -2.15
CA ALA A 173 11.07 -16.54 -3.14
C ALA A 173 11.40 -15.04 -3.30
N LEU A 174 10.40 -14.17 -3.27
CA LEU A 174 10.61 -12.70 -3.28
C LEU A 174 11.40 -12.24 -2.05
N LEU A 175 11.05 -12.74 -0.86
CA LEU A 175 11.76 -12.41 0.38
C LEU A 175 13.19 -12.92 0.37
N ASP A 176 13.43 -14.13 -0.12
CA ASP A 176 14.77 -14.70 -0.23
C ASP A 176 15.66 -13.90 -1.19
N VAL A 177 15.11 -13.42 -2.33
CA VAL A 177 15.80 -12.46 -3.21
C VAL A 177 16.15 -11.16 -2.47
N MET A 178 15.21 -10.58 -1.72
CA MET A 178 15.47 -9.36 -0.94
C MET A 178 16.54 -9.57 0.14
N GLN A 179 16.55 -10.72 0.80
CA GLN A 179 17.57 -11.07 1.79
C GLN A 179 18.95 -11.25 1.16
N ALA A 180 19.05 -12.04 0.10
CA ALA A 180 20.30 -12.26 -0.63
C ALA A 180 20.89 -10.93 -1.15
N SER A 181 20.04 -10.05 -1.72
CA SER A 181 20.48 -8.75 -2.24
C SER A 181 21.06 -7.81 -1.19
N SER A 182 20.84 -8.06 0.10
CA SER A 182 21.40 -7.21 1.16
C SER A 182 22.92 -7.30 1.26
N SER A 183 23.52 -8.33 0.68
CA SER A 183 24.97 -8.50 0.53
C SER A 183 25.48 -8.12 -0.87
N GLU A 184 24.61 -7.68 -1.78
CA GLU A 184 24.94 -7.35 -3.17
C GLU A 184 24.82 -5.82 -3.39
N PRO A 185 25.93 -5.07 -3.32
CA PRO A 185 25.89 -3.61 -3.41
C PRO A 185 25.49 -3.09 -4.79
N GLU A 186 25.69 -3.88 -5.85
CA GLU A 186 25.40 -3.47 -7.22
C GLU A 186 23.92 -3.50 -7.57
N ARG A 187 23.15 -4.44 -6.98
CA ARG A 187 21.73 -4.66 -7.31
C ARG A 187 20.87 -4.86 -6.05
N PRO A 188 20.89 -3.91 -5.09
CA PRO A 188 20.08 -4.04 -3.89
C PRO A 188 18.58 -4.12 -4.24
N VAL A 189 17.84 -4.94 -3.51
CA VAL A 189 16.37 -5.05 -3.64
C VAL A 189 15.74 -4.62 -2.33
N LYS A 190 15.28 -3.36 -2.25
CA LYS A 190 14.72 -2.78 -1.01
C LYS A 190 13.20 -2.61 -1.06
N TYR A 191 12.62 -2.61 -2.25
CA TYR A 191 11.19 -2.48 -2.48
C TYR A 191 10.79 -3.27 -3.72
N ILE A 192 9.72 -4.08 -3.63
CA ILE A 192 9.13 -4.82 -4.74
C ILE A 192 7.64 -4.46 -4.83
N CYS A 193 7.28 -3.81 -5.92
CA CYS A 193 5.92 -3.45 -6.25
C CYS A 193 5.21 -4.57 -7.01
N LEU A 194 3.93 -4.81 -6.74
CA LEU A 194 3.15 -5.75 -7.55
C LEU A 194 2.52 -5.06 -8.77
N PRO A 195 2.56 -5.66 -9.96
CA PRO A 195 2.07 -5.04 -11.18
C PRO A 195 0.55 -4.91 -11.16
N SER A 196 0.05 -3.70 -11.44
CA SER A 196 -1.37 -3.48 -11.75
C SER A 196 -1.54 -3.46 -13.28
N PRO A 197 -2.78 -3.44 -13.82
CA PRO A 197 -2.98 -3.28 -15.26
C PRO A 197 -2.25 -2.06 -15.87
N ARG A 198 -1.99 -1.01 -15.08
CA ARG A 198 -1.25 0.18 -15.53
C ARG A 198 0.26 -0.03 -15.68
N ASN A 199 0.80 -1.15 -15.16
CA ASN A 199 2.23 -1.45 -15.17
C ASN A 199 2.58 -2.59 -16.13
N LEU A 200 1.64 -3.01 -16.97
CA LEU A 200 1.94 -3.96 -18.04
C LEU A 200 2.89 -3.31 -19.04
N SER A 201 3.87 -4.09 -19.52
CA SER A 201 4.92 -3.60 -20.44
C SER A 201 5.67 -2.36 -19.93
N TYR A 202 5.84 -2.23 -18.60
CA TYR A 202 6.46 -1.04 -17.98
C TYR A 202 7.86 -0.70 -18.54
N ASP A 203 8.69 -1.69 -18.87
CA ASP A 203 10.03 -1.47 -19.41
C ASP A 203 10.07 -0.76 -20.78
N THR A 204 8.96 -0.80 -21.52
CA THR A 204 8.82 -0.20 -22.86
C THR A 204 7.93 1.04 -22.86
N CYS A 205 7.36 1.44 -21.72
CA CYS A 205 6.49 2.60 -21.65
C CYS A 205 7.28 3.93 -21.77
N GLY A 206 6.63 4.98 -22.28
CA GLY A 206 7.25 6.30 -22.51
C GLY A 206 7.95 6.86 -21.27
N GLU A 207 7.37 6.59 -20.10
CA GLU A 207 7.93 6.96 -18.79
C GLU A 207 9.35 6.45 -18.51
N VAL A 208 9.76 5.37 -19.19
CA VAL A 208 11.08 4.75 -19.11
C VAL A 208 11.89 5.06 -20.37
N VAL A 209 11.33 4.77 -21.56
CA VAL A 209 12.12 4.78 -22.81
C VAL A 209 12.49 6.18 -23.30
N GLU A 210 11.75 7.22 -22.89
CA GLU A 210 12.04 8.62 -23.24
C GLU A 210 13.21 9.20 -22.44
N PHE A 211 13.63 8.55 -21.35
CA PHE A 211 14.73 8.99 -20.50
C PHE A 211 15.94 8.06 -20.70
N PRO A 212 17.02 8.49 -21.37
CA PRO A 212 18.17 7.64 -21.68
C PRO A 212 18.75 6.92 -20.45
N THR A 213 18.86 7.61 -19.32
CA THR A 213 19.34 7.04 -18.04
C THR A 213 18.46 5.89 -17.57
N LEU A 214 17.13 6.06 -17.59
CA LEU A 214 16.19 5.03 -17.12
C LEU A 214 16.15 3.84 -18.07
N LYS A 215 16.19 4.09 -19.38
CA LYS A 215 16.28 3.06 -20.41
C LYS A 215 17.55 2.21 -20.26
N ALA A 216 18.70 2.86 -20.08
CA ALA A 216 19.97 2.17 -19.87
C ALA A 216 19.97 1.35 -18.57
N LEU A 217 19.45 1.90 -17.47
CA LEU A 217 19.27 1.18 -16.21
C LEU A 217 18.36 -0.03 -16.37
N THR A 218 17.26 0.11 -17.11
CA THR A 218 16.33 -1.00 -17.38
C THR A 218 17.03 -2.13 -18.13
N ALA A 219 17.76 -1.80 -19.20
CA ALA A 219 18.52 -2.79 -19.97
C ALA A 219 19.61 -3.49 -19.15
N SER A 220 20.21 -2.79 -18.18
CA SER A 220 21.27 -3.34 -17.31
C SER A 220 20.73 -4.19 -16.16
N LEU A 221 19.63 -3.76 -15.54
CA LEU A 221 19.15 -4.31 -14.26
C LEU A 221 17.98 -5.28 -14.39
N LYS A 222 17.19 -5.21 -15.46
CA LYS A 222 16.09 -6.17 -15.68
C LYS A 222 16.68 -7.56 -15.81
N ALA A 223 16.28 -8.48 -14.93
CA ALA A 223 16.75 -9.86 -14.98
C ALA A 223 15.83 -10.80 -14.21
N GLU A 224 16.08 -12.09 -14.41
CA GLU A 224 15.58 -13.14 -13.54
C GLU A 224 16.55 -13.40 -12.38
N PHE A 225 16.00 -13.45 -11.18
CA PHE A 225 16.70 -13.79 -9.96
C PHE A 225 16.42 -15.25 -9.60
N SER A 226 17.44 -15.95 -9.11
CA SER A 226 17.33 -17.32 -8.61
C SER A 226 17.45 -17.31 -7.09
N PRO A 227 16.32 -17.40 -6.35
CA PRO A 227 16.33 -17.49 -4.91
C PRO A 227 17.08 -18.74 -4.45
N LYS A 228 17.92 -18.62 -3.43
CA LYS A 228 18.74 -19.71 -2.87
C LYS A 228 17.88 -20.80 -2.21
N LEU A 229 16.80 -20.40 -1.53
CA LEU A 229 15.89 -21.30 -0.84
C LEU A 229 14.83 -21.91 -1.77
N TYR A 230 14.68 -21.36 -2.98
CA TYR A 230 13.68 -21.77 -3.97
C TYR A 230 14.33 -21.91 -5.36
N PRO A 231 15.25 -22.87 -5.55
CA PRO A 231 16.09 -22.95 -6.76
C PRO A 231 15.31 -23.16 -8.06
N ASP A 232 14.14 -23.80 -7.96
CA ASP A 232 13.24 -24.09 -9.09
C ASP A 232 12.33 -22.90 -9.46
N VAL A 233 12.32 -21.84 -8.64
CA VAL A 233 11.52 -20.64 -8.89
C VAL A 233 12.42 -19.57 -9.50
N LYS A 234 11.95 -18.93 -10.59
CA LYS A 234 12.60 -17.74 -11.16
C LYS A 234 11.76 -16.52 -10.83
N ILE A 235 12.44 -15.48 -10.34
CA ILE A 235 11.81 -14.21 -9.98
C ILE A 235 12.25 -13.15 -10.97
N ALA A 236 11.39 -12.82 -11.93
CA ALA A 236 11.63 -11.72 -12.86
C ALA A 236 11.37 -10.37 -12.18
N LEU A 237 12.39 -9.50 -12.15
CA LEU A 237 12.26 -8.12 -11.68
C LEU A 237 12.76 -7.15 -12.74
N THR A 238 12.07 -6.02 -12.86
CA THR A 238 12.52 -4.85 -13.65
C THR A 238 12.67 -3.65 -12.71
N PRO A 239 13.68 -2.77 -12.89
CA PRO A 239 13.79 -1.58 -12.07
C PRO A 239 12.53 -0.71 -12.23
N LEU A 240 12.08 -0.15 -11.11
CA LEU A 240 10.89 0.67 -11.05
C LEU A 240 11.27 2.09 -10.69
N PHE A 241 10.79 3.07 -11.46
CA PHE A 241 11.22 4.45 -11.32
C PHE A 241 10.22 5.35 -10.59
N HIS A 242 9.32 4.74 -9.82
CA HIS A 242 8.31 5.45 -9.05
C HIS A 242 7.90 4.60 -7.84
N TRP A 243 7.71 5.25 -6.70
CA TRP A 243 7.16 4.60 -5.51
C TRP A 243 5.64 4.59 -5.60
N PHE A 244 5.00 3.42 -5.53
CA PHE A 244 3.53 3.34 -5.58
C PHE A 244 2.92 2.93 -4.23
N ASP A 245 1.66 3.30 -4.02
CA ASP A 245 0.91 3.02 -2.80
C ASP A 245 0.17 1.67 -2.83
N LYS A 246 0.05 1.08 -4.02
CA LYS A 246 -0.52 -0.25 -4.26
C LYS A 246 0.29 -1.37 -3.57
N PRO A 247 -0.24 -2.62 -3.48
CA PRO A 247 0.41 -3.67 -2.71
C PRO A 247 1.87 -3.91 -3.08
N HIS A 248 2.73 -3.95 -2.06
CA HIS A 248 4.17 -4.07 -2.22
C HIS A 248 4.84 -4.69 -1.00
N ILE A 249 6.03 -5.26 -1.22
CA ILE A 249 6.96 -5.71 -0.18
C ILE A 249 8.07 -4.66 -0.07
N ALA A 250 8.49 -4.32 1.15
CA ALA A 250 9.58 -3.38 1.35
C ALA A 250 10.41 -3.70 2.59
N SER A 251 11.70 -3.39 2.53
CA SER A 251 12.56 -3.38 3.71
C SER A 251 12.07 -2.30 4.67
N ARG A 252 11.77 -2.68 5.92
CA ARG A 252 11.29 -1.78 6.96
C ARG A 252 12.28 -0.63 7.20
N ALA A 253 13.57 -0.97 7.37
CA ALA A 253 14.62 0.02 7.60
C ALA A 253 14.71 1.03 6.45
N HIS A 254 14.73 0.53 5.21
CA HIS A 254 14.75 1.38 4.03
C HIS A 254 13.52 2.30 3.94
N TYR A 255 12.33 1.80 4.29
CA TYR A 255 11.10 2.60 4.35
C TYR A 255 11.23 3.76 5.34
N LEU A 256 11.68 3.47 6.55
CA LEU A 256 11.87 4.48 7.59
C LEU A 256 12.95 5.49 7.21
N GLU A 257 14.06 5.05 6.62
CA GLU A 257 15.19 5.92 6.26
C GLU A 257 14.97 6.75 4.99
N ARG A 258 14.29 6.21 3.97
CA ARG A 258 14.12 6.89 2.67
C ARG A 258 12.79 7.58 2.51
N VAL A 259 11.71 6.93 2.92
CA VAL A 259 10.35 7.46 2.78
C VAL A 259 10.00 8.36 3.97
N PHE A 260 10.50 8.03 5.15
CA PHE A 260 10.16 8.73 6.40
C PHE A 260 11.36 9.19 7.25
N PRO A 261 12.42 9.79 6.66
CA PRO A 261 13.67 10.12 7.38
C PRO A 261 13.47 11.05 8.58
N SER A 262 12.40 11.84 8.58
CA SER A 262 12.03 12.71 9.68
C SER A 262 10.54 12.95 9.69
N ARG A 263 10.04 13.59 10.76
CA ARG A 263 8.64 14.01 10.85
C ARG A 263 8.19 14.90 9.68
N LEU A 264 9.12 15.68 9.10
CA LEU A 264 8.85 16.62 8.01
C LEU A 264 8.64 15.94 6.65
N ALA A 265 9.03 14.67 6.51
CA ALA A 265 8.92 13.93 5.26
C ALA A 265 7.47 13.78 4.77
N MET A 266 6.48 13.79 5.68
CA MET A 266 5.08 13.53 5.35
C MET A 266 4.16 14.52 6.08
N LEU A 267 3.30 15.22 5.33
CA LEU A 267 2.23 16.03 5.92
C LEU A 267 1.01 15.14 6.20
N ARG A 268 0.08 15.67 6.98
CA ARG A 268 -1.17 14.99 7.27
C ARG A 268 -2.04 14.88 6.01
N GLY A 269 -2.43 13.65 5.66
CA GLY A 269 -3.24 13.39 4.48
C GLY A 269 -2.46 13.18 3.18
N ASP A 270 -1.13 13.34 3.18
CA ASP A 270 -0.27 13.05 2.03
C ASP A 270 -0.29 11.55 1.68
N PHE A 271 -0.17 11.27 0.38
CA PHE A 271 0.07 9.95 -0.18
C PHE A 271 1.58 9.76 -0.41
N ILE A 272 2.07 8.53 -0.22
CA ILE A 272 3.51 8.27 -0.39
C ILE A 272 3.85 8.35 -1.88
N GLU A 273 2.99 7.79 -2.73
CA GLU A 273 3.11 7.84 -4.19
C GLU A 273 3.26 9.27 -4.72
N ASP A 274 2.35 10.17 -4.32
CA ASP A 274 2.37 11.56 -4.79
C ASP A 274 3.65 12.29 -4.36
N LYS A 275 4.09 12.14 -3.11
CA LYS A 275 5.22 12.92 -2.59
C LYS A 275 6.56 12.27 -2.87
N ILE A 276 6.70 11.02 -2.44
CA ILE A 276 7.94 10.27 -2.51
C ILE A 276 8.14 9.67 -3.90
N GLY A 277 7.07 9.26 -4.58
CA GLY A 277 7.18 8.75 -5.94
C GLY A 277 7.74 9.77 -6.92
N HIS A 278 7.37 11.05 -6.80
CA HIS A 278 7.95 12.12 -7.62
C HIS A 278 9.42 12.40 -7.27
N VAL A 279 9.74 12.56 -5.99
CA VAL A 279 11.13 12.78 -5.53
C VAL A 279 12.05 11.64 -5.96
N CYS A 280 11.59 10.41 -5.77
CA CYS A 280 12.28 9.18 -6.16
C CYS A 280 12.59 9.16 -7.66
N ARG A 281 11.57 9.44 -8.48
CA ARG A 281 11.71 9.45 -9.93
C ARG A 281 12.71 10.48 -10.43
N THR A 282 12.63 11.71 -9.92
CA THR A 282 13.55 12.79 -10.31
C THR A 282 14.99 12.37 -10.01
N GLN A 283 15.27 11.89 -8.79
CA GLN A 283 16.62 11.45 -8.41
C GLN A 283 17.11 10.26 -9.25
N MET A 284 16.23 9.37 -9.68
CA MET A 284 16.58 8.24 -10.56
C MET A 284 16.93 8.67 -11.98
N LYS A 285 16.29 9.70 -12.51
CA LYS A 285 16.69 10.30 -13.79
C LYS A 285 18.12 10.86 -13.72
N ASP A 286 18.52 11.32 -12.53
CA ASP A 286 19.88 11.78 -12.21
C ASP A 286 20.84 10.63 -11.83
N GLY A 287 20.46 9.37 -12.05
CA GLY A 287 21.32 8.20 -11.83
C GLY A 287 21.37 7.67 -10.39
N GLN A 288 20.56 8.20 -9.47
CA GLN A 288 20.55 7.77 -8.07
C GLN A 288 19.61 6.58 -7.81
N TRP A 289 19.48 5.64 -8.75
CA TRP A 289 18.54 4.50 -8.59
C TRP A 289 18.90 3.60 -7.40
N SER A 290 20.19 3.30 -7.18
CA SER A 290 20.64 2.46 -6.07
C SER A 290 20.27 3.01 -4.68
N LYS A 291 20.05 4.32 -4.55
CA LYS A 291 19.59 4.99 -3.33
C LYS A 291 18.20 4.51 -2.89
N TRP A 292 17.35 4.19 -3.87
CA TRP A 292 15.95 3.81 -3.70
C TRP A 292 15.71 2.31 -3.92
N ALA A 293 16.47 1.68 -4.82
CA ALA A 293 16.49 0.23 -5.00
C ALA A 293 15.09 -0.38 -5.14
N THR A 294 14.23 0.29 -5.92
CA THR A 294 12.83 -0.04 -6.16
C THR A 294 12.70 -0.90 -7.41
N TRP A 295 11.92 -1.96 -7.27
CA TRP A 295 11.69 -2.97 -8.30
C TRP A 295 10.21 -3.20 -8.52
N LEU A 296 9.87 -3.63 -9.72
CA LEU A 296 8.55 -4.12 -10.09
C LEU A 296 8.66 -5.64 -10.28
N TYR A 297 7.81 -6.41 -9.60
CA TYR A 297 7.64 -7.82 -9.91
C TYR A 297 7.11 -7.93 -11.35
N TYR A 298 7.81 -8.69 -12.19
CA TYR A 298 7.64 -8.63 -13.63
C TYR A 298 7.31 -10.00 -14.28
N PRO A 299 6.29 -10.72 -13.77
CA PRO A 299 5.94 -12.03 -14.29
C PRO A 299 5.47 -11.96 -15.74
N GLY A 300 5.80 -13.01 -16.51
CA GLY A 300 5.40 -13.14 -17.90
C GLY A 300 5.88 -11.97 -18.76
N GLU A 301 7.11 -11.48 -18.53
CA GLU A 301 7.66 -10.31 -19.24
C GLU A 301 6.74 -9.07 -19.17
N GLY A 302 6.14 -8.86 -18.00
CA GLY A 302 5.26 -7.72 -17.75
C GLY A 302 3.90 -7.83 -18.42
N GLN A 303 3.48 -9.01 -18.88
CA GLN A 303 2.15 -9.24 -19.43
C GLN A 303 1.12 -9.69 -18.38
N THR A 304 1.58 -10.00 -17.16
CA THR A 304 0.72 -10.41 -16.05
C THR A 304 0.64 -9.32 -14.98
N HIS A 305 -0.57 -8.93 -14.63
CA HIS A 305 -0.83 -8.09 -13.45
C HIS A 305 -1.19 -8.99 -12.26
N CYS A 306 -0.81 -8.57 -11.07
CA CYS A 306 -1.03 -9.31 -9.83
C CYS A 306 -2.00 -8.61 -8.88
N VAL A 307 -2.36 -7.35 -9.15
CA VAL A 307 -3.25 -6.58 -8.30
C VAL A 307 -4.29 -5.80 -9.09
N THR A 308 -5.51 -5.71 -8.55
CA THR A 308 -6.61 -4.92 -9.11
C THR A 308 -7.22 -4.02 -8.03
N HIS A 309 -7.59 -2.79 -8.41
CA HIS A 309 -8.16 -1.79 -7.50
C HIS A 309 -9.70 -1.85 -7.56
N LEU A 310 -10.37 -1.93 -6.40
CA LEU A 310 -11.82 -1.98 -6.26
C LEU A 310 -12.49 -0.61 -6.18
N HIS A 311 -11.70 0.46 -6.03
CA HIS A 311 -12.17 1.84 -5.95
C HIS A 311 -13.04 2.08 -4.71
N GLY A 312 -12.51 1.81 -3.52
CA GLY A 312 -13.27 1.71 -2.27
C GLY A 312 -14.11 2.95 -1.92
N ARG A 313 -13.74 4.14 -2.41
CA ARG A 313 -14.48 5.40 -2.20
C ARG A 313 -15.76 5.54 -3.03
N VAL A 314 -15.89 4.77 -4.10
CA VAL A 314 -17.08 4.70 -4.97
C VAL A 314 -17.67 3.29 -5.04
N TRP A 315 -17.03 2.33 -4.37
CA TRP A 315 -17.53 0.98 -4.24
C TRP A 315 -18.88 0.99 -3.53
N VAL A 316 -19.85 0.34 -4.14
CA VAL A 316 -21.25 0.26 -3.66
C VAL A 316 -21.67 -1.19 -3.38
N GLY A 317 -20.75 -2.15 -3.47
CA GLY A 317 -21.00 -3.56 -3.24
C GLY A 317 -20.79 -4.43 -4.47
N LYS A 318 -20.41 -5.69 -4.26
CA LYS A 318 -20.20 -6.68 -5.34
C LYS A 318 -21.48 -6.92 -6.12
N GLU A 319 -22.62 -7.04 -5.45
CA GLU A 319 -23.92 -7.24 -6.11
C GLU A 319 -24.27 -6.07 -7.05
N ALA A 320 -24.02 -4.83 -6.62
CA ALA A 320 -24.24 -3.65 -7.44
C ALA A 320 -23.25 -3.58 -8.62
N GLU A 321 -22.01 -4.04 -8.44
CA GLU A 321 -21.01 -4.09 -9.50
C GLU A 321 -21.31 -5.21 -10.52
N ASP A 322 -21.70 -6.39 -10.05
CA ASP A 322 -22.13 -7.51 -10.89
C ASP A 322 -23.36 -7.12 -11.72
N LYS A 323 -24.30 -6.36 -11.12
CA LYS A 323 -25.45 -5.79 -11.83
C LYS A 323 -25.03 -4.80 -12.92
N LYS A 324 -24.09 -3.89 -12.64
CA LYS A 324 -23.54 -2.97 -13.66
C LYS A 324 -22.85 -3.74 -14.79
N ILE A 325 -22.05 -4.76 -14.47
CA ILE A 325 -21.37 -5.59 -15.47
C ILE A 325 -22.40 -6.36 -16.32
N ALA A 326 -23.45 -6.91 -15.71
CA ALA A 326 -24.52 -7.61 -16.41
C ALA A 326 -25.34 -6.68 -17.32
N GLU A 327 -25.73 -5.50 -16.83
CA GLU A 327 -26.39 -4.44 -17.61
C GLU A 327 -25.49 -3.92 -18.76
N TRP A 328 -24.18 -3.97 -18.57
CA TRP A 328 -23.22 -3.58 -19.59
C TRP A 328 -23.04 -4.67 -20.66
N ARG A 329 -22.94 -5.94 -20.25
CA ARG A 329 -22.90 -7.10 -21.15
C ARG A 329 -24.18 -7.24 -21.98
N SER A 330 -25.34 -6.94 -21.41
CA SER A 330 -26.62 -6.97 -22.14
C SER A 330 -26.75 -5.87 -23.21
N LYS A 331 -25.93 -4.81 -23.13
CA LYS A 331 -25.87 -3.72 -24.12
C LYS A 331 -24.90 -3.97 -25.29
N GLY A 332 -24.25 -5.14 -25.36
CA GLY A 332 -23.50 -5.57 -26.56
C GLY A 332 -22.27 -4.74 -26.95
N LEU A 333 -21.65 -4.03 -26.00
CA LEU A 333 -20.44 -3.25 -26.27
C LEU A 333 -19.20 -4.16 -26.18
N ALA A 334 -18.49 -4.35 -27.29
CA ALA A 334 -17.42 -5.35 -27.44
C ALA A 334 -16.08 -5.04 -26.74
N GLN A 335 -16.00 -4.02 -25.88
CA GLN A 335 -14.78 -3.67 -25.13
C GLN A 335 -15.16 -3.14 -23.76
N ALA A 336 -14.60 -3.72 -22.68
CA ALA A 336 -14.77 -3.21 -21.31
C ALA A 336 -14.67 -1.67 -21.29
N PRO A 337 -15.51 -0.96 -20.53
CA PRO A 337 -15.53 0.50 -20.56
C PRO A 337 -14.11 1.01 -20.29
N LYS A 338 -13.50 1.66 -21.30
CA LYS A 338 -12.33 2.49 -21.05
C LYS A 338 -12.75 3.46 -19.94
N GLN A 339 -11.93 3.52 -18.88
CA GLN A 339 -12.03 4.56 -17.87
C GLN A 339 -12.31 5.87 -18.61
N GLY A 340 -13.41 6.56 -18.28
CA GLY A 340 -13.70 7.87 -18.84
C GLY A 340 -12.47 8.76 -18.74
N PRO A 341 -12.33 9.78 -19.61
CA PRO A 341 -11.16 10.65 -19.57
C PRO A 341 -10.92 11.07 -18.12
N LYS A 342 -9.70 10.81 -17.61
CA LYS A 342 -9.30 11.38 -16.33
C LYS A 342 -9.63 12.87 -16.42
N PRO A 343 -10.27 13.48 -15.40
CA PRO A 343 -10.15 14.92 -15.29
C PRO A 343 -8.66 15.23 -15.39
N GLU A 344 -8.31 16.17 -16.26
CA GLU A 344 -6.94 16.67 -16.30
C GLU A 344 -6.50 16.94 -14.87
N PRO A 345 -5.26 16.60 -14.48
CA PRO A 345 -4.72 17.14 -13.26
C PRO A 345 -4.92 18.65 -13.34
N VAL A 346 -5.85 19.17 -12.55
CA VAL A 346 -5.96 20.61 -12.30
C VAL A 346 -4.69 20.90 -11.51
N TYR A 347 -3.64 21.23 -12.25
CA TYR A 347 -2.41 21.74 -11.71
C TYR A 347 -2.76 23.06 -11.03
N ASP A 348 -2.83 23.05 -9.70
CA ASP A 348 -2.75 24.29 -8.96
C ASP A 348 -1.27 24.67 -8.95
N THR A 349 -0.83 25.36 -10.00
CA THR A 349 0.54 25.87 -10.17
C THR A 349 0.86 27.00 -9.19
N ALA A 350 -0.05 27.37 -8.29
CA ALA A 350 0.06 28.55 -7.44
C ALA A 350 0.78 28.34 -6.08
N ILE A 351 1.62 27.31 -5.91
CA ILE A 351 2.33 27.07 -4.62
C ILE A 351 3.87 27.18 -4.71
N PHE A 352 4.46 27.43 -5.88
CA PHE A 352 5.92 27.62 -6.01
C PHE A 352 6.33 28.75 -6.96
N GLN A 353 5.65 29.90 -6.89
CA GLN A 353 6.16 31.17 -7.42
C GLN A 353 6.08 32.25 -6.35
N GLN A 354 7.05 32.25 -5.45
CA GLN A 354 7.58 33.43 -4.76
C GLN A 354 8.76 32.93 -3.93
N ASP A 355 9.96 33.09 -4.48
CA ASP A 355 11.21 33.42 -3.79
C ASP A 355 12.33 33.38 -4.83
N SER A 356 12.29 34.39 -5.70
CA SER A 356 13.43 34.82 -6.49
C SER A 356 13.28 36.32 -6.73
N GLU A 357 13.45 37.12 -5.68
CA GLU A 357 13.85 38.52 -5.77
C GLU A 357 14.32 38.99 -4.39
N GLU A 358 15.57 39.48 -4.37
CA GLU A 358 16.42 39.99 -3.28
C GLU A 358 17.28 38.98 -2.49
#